data_AF-A0ABD4Z0V4-F1
#
_entry.id   AF-A0ABD4Z0V4-F1
#
_cell.length_a   1.000
_cell.length_b   1.000
_cell.length_c   1.000
_cell.angle_alpha   90.00
_cell.angle_beta   90.00
_cell.angle_gamma   90.00
#
_symmetry.space_group_name_H-M   'P 1'
#
loop_
_entity.id
_entity.type
_entity.pdbx_description
1 polymer ?
#
loop_
_entity_poly.entity_id
_entity_poly.type
_entity_poly.pdbx_seq_one_letter_code
_entity_poly.pdbx_strand_id
1 'polypeptide(L)'
;MHPSPKPMFEGLWLPMVTPMRGGHVDLDAAQALSRYYRNAGIAGLVLFGSTGEGSLLSMPEKIDMIEAINSDSHALPLIMGVGGVDTRGVATAARPGPHPGIG
;
A
#
# COMPACT_ATOMS: atom_id res chain seq x y z
N MET A 1 0.10 23.48 28.36
CA MET A 1 0.76 22.20 28.03
C MET A 1 0.40 21.91 26.57
N HIS A 2 1.34 22.06 25.64
CA HIS A 2 1.10 21.69 24.24
C HIS A 2 1.15 20.16 24.12
N PRO A 3 0.20 19.50 23.46
CA PRO A 3 0.31 18.06 23.21
C PRO A 3 1.55 17.81 22.36
N SER A 4 2.36 16.82 22.75
CA SER A 4 3.48 16.35 21.94
C SER A 4 2.93 15.83 20.60
N PRO A 5 3.61 16.10 19.47
CA PRO A 5 3.17 15.59 18.17
C PRO A 5 3.04 14.06 18.24
N LYS A 6 1.92 13.53 17.77
CA LYS A 6 1.72 12.10 17.63
C LYS A 6 2.84 11.52 16.74
N PRO A 7 3.55 10.47 17.15
CA PRO A 7 4.50 9.77 16.29
C PRO A 7 3.83 9.40 14.95
N MET A 8 4.56 9.59 13.85
CA MET A 8 4.01 9.34 12.50
C MET A 8 3.62 7.88 12.27
N PHE A 9 4.20 6.94 13.03
CA PHE A 9 3.94 5.51 12.93
C PHE A 9 3.71 4.93 14.33
N GLU A 10 2.43 4.77 14.71
CA GLU A 10 2.01 4.07 15.92
C GLU A 10 1.10 2.89 15.57
N GLY A 11 1.04 1.89 16.46
CA GLY A 11 0.22 0.69 16.27
C GLY A 11 0.84 -0.37 15.36
N LEU A 12 0.05 -1.39 14.99
CA LEU A 12 0.51 -2.48 14.13
C LEU A 12 0.36 -2.12 12.65
N TRP A 13 1.47 -2.10 11.92
CA TRP A 13 1.52 -1.92 10.47
C TRP A 13 1.74 -3.27 9.80
N LEU A 14 0.78 -3.69 8.97
CA LEU A 14 0.73 -5.05 8.46
C LEU A 14 1.29 -5.14 7.03
N PRO A 15 2.30 -6.00 6.77
CA PRO A 15 2.66 -6.41 5.42
C PRO A 15 1.50 -7.18 4.79
N MET A 16 0.85 -6.58 3.80
CA MET A 16 -0.31 -7.16 3.14
C MET A 16 0.12 -7.94 1.89
N VAL A 17 -0.44 -9.15 1.73
CA VAL A 17 -0.32 -9.94 0.50
C VAL A 17 -1.01 -9.24 -0.67
N THR A 18 -0.57 -9.49 -1.91
CA THR A 18 -1.31 -9.03 -3.09
C THR A 18 -2.32 -10.09 -3.51
N PRO A 19 -3.65 -9.86 -3.38
CA PRO A 19 -4.63 -10.83 -3.84
C PRO A 19 -4.54 -10.98 -5.36
N MET A 20 -4.52 -12.22 -5.84
CA MET A 20 -4.42 -12.55 -7.25
C MET A 20 -5.60 -13.42 -7.68
N ARG A 21 -6.16 -13.16 -8.87
CA ARG A 21 -7.18 -14.00 -9.51
C ARG A 21 -6.89 -14.11 -11.00
N GLY A 22 -6.75 -15.35 -11.47
CA GLY A 22 -6.49 -15.61 -12.89
C GLY A 22 -5.18 -15.01 -13.41
N GLY A 23 -4.17 -14.86 -12.55
CA GLY A 23 -2.86 -14.27 -12.92
C GLY A 23 -2.82 -12.74 -12.90
N HIS A 24 -3.92 -12.08 -12.51
CA HIS A 24 -4.00 -10.63 -12.37
C HIS A 24 -4.27 -10.24 -10.91
N VAL A 25 -3.93 -9.01 -10.54
CA VAL A 25 -4.30 -8.45 -9.23
C VAL A 25 -5.81 -8.40 -9.10
N ASP A 26 -6.34 -8.92 -7.98
CA ASP A 26 -7.75 -8.87 -7.64
C ASP A 26 -8.03 -7.63 -6.77
N LEU A 27 -8.45 -6.55 -7.43
CA LEU A 27 -8.69 -5.24 -6.79
C LEU A 27 -9.84 -5.30 -5.77
N ASP A 28 -10.90 -6.05 -6.06
CA ASP A 28 -12.04 -6.20 -5.15
C ASP A 28 -11.62 -6.93 -3.86
N ALA A 29 -10.83 -7.99 -4.01
CA ALA A 29 -10.26 -8.72 -2.88
C ALA A 29 -9.27 -7.86 -2.10
N ALA A 30 -8.45 -7.03 -2.76
CA ALA A 30 -7.55 -6.10 -2.09
C ALA A 30 -8.31 -5.09 -1.22
N GLN A 31 -9.39 -4.50 -1.76
CA GLN A 31 -10.25 -3.62 -0.98
C GLN A 31 -10.90 -4.35 0.21
N ALA A 32 -11.45 -5.53 -0.02
CA ALA A 32 -12.11 -6.32 1.03
C ALA A 32 -11.12 -6.67 2.16
N LEU A 33 -9.90 -7.03 1.81
CA LEU A 33 -8.85 -7.39 2.76
C LEU A 33 -8.37 -6.18 3.56
N SER A 34 -8.21 -5.01 2.91
CA SER A 34 -7.90 -3.74 3.59
C SER A 34 -8.98 -3.38 4.62
N ARG A 35 -10.26 -3.49 4.25
CA ARG A 35 -11.40 -3.27 5.17
C ARG A 35 -11.40 -4.24 6.33
N TYR A 36 -11.12 -5.52 6.07
CA TYR A 36 -11.02 -6.54 7.10
C TYR A 36 -9.94 -6.18 8.14
N TYR A 37 -8.75 -5.80 7.69
CA TYR A 37 -7.65 -5.42 8.59
C TYR A 37 -7.91 -4.14 9.36
N ARG A 38 -8.53 -3.14 8.73
CA ARG A 38 -9.02 -1.95 9.44
C ARG A 38 -9.94 -2.32 10.59
N ASN A 39 -10.93 -3.18 10.34
CA ASN A 39 -11.87 -3.62 11.36
C ASN A 39 -11.22 -4.47 12.47
N ALA A 40 -10.07 -5.09 12.19
CA ALA A 40 -9.26 -5.80 13.16
C ALA A 40 -8.34 -4.88 14.00
N GLY A 41 -8.35 -3.56 13.78
CA GLY A 41 -7.55 -2.60 14.54
C GLY A 41 -6.12 -2.42 14.03
N ILE A 42 -5.83 -2.83 12.78
CA ILE A 42 -4.55 -2.54 12.13
C ILE A 42 -4.43 -1.03 11.90
N ALA A 43 -3.25 -0.47 12.17
CA ALA A 43 -2.99 0.97 12.12
C ALA A 43 -2.57 1.47 10.73
N GLY A 44 -2.05 0.57 9.89
CA GLY A 44 -1.62 0.88 8.53
C GLY A 44 -1.20 -0.37 7.76
N LEU A 45 -1.05 -0.24 6.44
CA LEU A 45 -0.66 -1.35 5.56
C LEU A 45 0.70 -1.07 4.94
N VAL A 46 1.52 -2.11 4.83
CA VAL A 46 2.77 -2.10 4.06
C VAL A 46 2.54 -2.93 2.81
N LEU A 47 2.50 -2.27 1.65
CA LEU A 47 2.26 -2.88 0.35
C LEU A 47 3.57 -3.16 -0.37
N PHE A 48 3.56 -4.12 -1.30
CA PHE A 48 4.64 -4.37 -2.26
C PHE A 48 6.02 -4.66 -1.63
N GLY A 49 6.02 -5.22 -0.42
CA GLY A 49 7.18 -5.94 0.11
C GLY A 49 7.34 -7.32 -0.53
N SER A 50 8.21 -8.17 0.02
CA SER A 50 8.26 -9.59 -0.38
C SER A 50 6.94 -10.31 -0.16
N THR A 51 6.26 -10.04 0.96
CA THR A 51 4.94 -10.59 1.30
C THR A 51 3.86 -10.17 0.31
N GLY A 52 3.99 -8.98 -0.29
CA GLY A 52 3.04 -8.47 -1.29
C GLY A 52 3.59 -8.60 -2.72
N GLU A 53 4.57 -9.48 -2.94
CA GLU A 53 5.10 -9.82 -4.26
C GLU A 53 5.58 -8.60 -5.06
N GLY A 54 6.06 -7.55 -4.39
CA GLY A 54 6.25 -6.24 -5.00
C GLY A 54 7.26 -6.19 -6.16
N SER A 55 8.23 -7.11 -6.20
CA SER A 55 9.17 -7.21 -7.32
C SER A 55 8.59 -7.90 -8.57
N LEU A 56 7.43 -8.54 -8.44
CA LEU A 56 6.75 -9.28 -9.52
C LEU A 56 5.63 -8.48 -10.17
N LEU A 57 5.15 -7.44 -9.50
CA LEU A 57 4.09 -6.57 -10.00
C LEU A 57 4.65 -5.46 -10.89
N SER A 58 3.95 -5.19 -11.99
CA SER A 58 4.18 -4.01 -12.82
C SER A 58 3.78 -2.73 -12.09
N MET A 59 4.30 -1.59 -12.54
CA MET A 59 3.91 -0.29 -11.97
C MET A 59 2.40 0.02 -12.12
N PRO A 60 1.75 -0.26 -13.26
CA PRO A 60 0.30 -0.10 -13.37
C PRO A 60 -0.48 -0.93 -12.35
N GLU A 61 -0.13 -2.21 -12.16
CA GLU A 61 -0.81 -3.07 -11.16
C GLU A 61 -0.68 -2.52 -9.74
N LYS A 62 0.47 -1.95 -9.39
CA LYS A 62 0.67 -1.30 -8.10
C LYS A 62 -0.22 -0.07 -7.95
N ILE A 63 -0.27 0.79 -8.96
CA ILE A 63 -1.09 2.01 -8.98
C ILE A 63 -2.58 1.66 -8.85
N ASP A 64 -3.07 0.73 -9.67
CA ASP A 64 -4.47 0.31 -9.67
C ASP A 64 -4.88 -0.25 -8.30
N MET A 65 -4.01 -1.04 -7.65
CA MET A 65 -4.26 -1.57 -6.30
C MET A 65 -4.29 -0.47 -5.23
N ILE A 66 -3.39 0.52 -5.30
CA ILE A 66 -3.38 1.67 -4.39
C ILE A 66 -4.67 2.48 -4.55
N GLU A 67 -5.03 2.82 -5.79
CA GLU A 67 -6.24 3.58 -6.10
C GLU A 67 -7.49 2.82 -5.65
N ALA A 68 -7.55 1.51 -5.88
CA ALA A 68 -8.64 0.67 -5.42
C ALA A 68 -8.77 0.72 -3.89
N ILE A 69 -7.67 0.56 -3.14
CA ILE A 69 -7.70 0.62 -1.66
C ILE A 69 -8.10 2.03 -1.17
N ASN A 70 -7.54 3.08 -1.77
CA ASN A 70 -7.80 4.47 -1.40
C ASN A 70 -9.20 4.97 -1.83
N SER A 71 -9.92 4.22 -2.67
CA SER A 71 -11.31 4.55 -3.00
C SER A 71 -12.27 4.42 -1.80
N ASP A 72 -11.86 3.73 -0.73
CA ASP A 72 -12.57 3.71 0.55
C ASP A 72 -12.24 4.99 1.36
N SER A 73 -13.26 5.76 1.73
CA SER A 73 -13.11 7.00 2.52
C SER A 73 -12.51 6.80 3.91
N HIS A 74 -12.43 5.56 4.37
CA HIS A 74 -11.80 5.14 5.63
C HIS A 74 -10.58 4.25 5.38
N ALA A 75 -9.91 4.38 4.24
CA ALA A 75 -8.70 3.64 3.93
C ALA A 75 -7.65 3.80 5.05
N LEU A 76 -6.95 2.71 5.35
CA LEU A 76 -5.79 2.76 6.26
C LEU A 76 -4.64 3.51 5.59
N PRO A 77 -3.79 4.20 6.36
CA PRO A 77 -2.52 4.73 5.86
C PRO A 77 -1.69 3.63 5.18
N LEU A 78 -1.08 3.97 4.04
CA LEU A 78 -0.31 3.03 3.22
C LEU A 78 1.18 3.41 3.23
N ILE A 79 2.05 2.42 3.40
CA ILE A 79 3.47 2.49 3.05
C ILE A 79 3.67 1.60 1.83
N MET A 80 4.38 2.12 0.82
CA MET A 80 4.73 1.37 -0.37
C MET A 80 6.19 0.92 -0.32
N GLY A 81 6.41 -0.39 -0.41
CA GLY A 81 7.74 -0.95 -0.67
C GLY A 81 8.19 -0.57 -2.08
N VAL A 82 9.28 0.17 -2.19
CA VAL A 82 9.93 0.47 -3.46
C VAL A 82 11.26 -0.28 -3.51
N GLY A 83 11.27 -1.39 -4.24
CA GLY A 83 12.45 -2.25 -4.42
C GLY A 83 12.31 -3.09 -5.68
N GLY A 84 13.43 -3.61 -6.17
CA GLY A 84 13.47 -4.37 -7.42
C GLY A 84 14.88 -4.56 -7.95
N VAL A 85 14.99 -5.26 -9.07
CA VAL A 85 16.27 -5.59 -9.73
C VAL A 85 16.75 -4.52 -10.70
N ASP A 86 15.90 -3.53 -11.02
CA ASP A 86 16.25 -2.37 -11.84
C ASP A 86 16.45 -1.14 -10.95
N THR A 87 17.71 -0.80 -10.66
CA THR A 87 18.08 0.34 -9.83
C THR A 87 17.52 1.67 -10.35
N ARG A 88 17.44 1.86 -11.68
CA ARG A 88 16.91 3.11 -12.25
C ARG A 88 15.39 3.17 -12.12
N GLY A 89 14.72 2.05 -12.36
CA GLY A 89 13.28 1.90 -12.12
C GLY A 89 12.91 2.17 -10.66
N VAL A 90 13.65 1.56 -9.72
CA VAL A 90 13.48 1.79 -8.27
C VAL A 90 13.70 3.27 -7.91
N ALA A 91 14.77 3.89 -8.39
CA ALA A 91 15.05 5.30 -8.13
C ALA A 91 14.00 6.25 -8.72
N THR A 92 13.32 5.85 -9.80
CA THR A 92 12.23 6.62 -10.40
C THR A 92 10.96 6.50 -9.57
N ALA A 93 10.60 5.27 -9.16
CA ALA A 93 9.43 5.01 -8.34
C ALA A 93 9.53 5.57 -6.91
N ALA A 94 10.74 5.75 -6.39
CA ALA A 94 10.98 6.32 -5.05
C ALA A 94 10.93 7.85 -5.02
N ARG A 95 10.93 8.53 -6.18
CA ARG A 95 10.84 9.99 -6.21
C ARG A 95 9.42 10.42 -5.85
N PRO A 96 9.25 11.41 -4.97
CA PRO A 96 7.96 12.05 -4.77
C PRO A 96 7.47 12.63 -6.10
N GLY A 97 6.42 12.04 -6.67
CA GLY A 97 5.74 12.54 -7.86
C GLY A 97 4.32 13.02 -7.52
N PRO A 98 3.60 13.66 -8.47
CA PRO A 98 2.18 13.91 -8.30
C PRO A 98 1.44 12.58 -8.33
N HIS A 99 1.11 12.04 -7.16
CA HIS A 99 0.27 10.86 -7.03
C HIS A 99 -1.20 11.31 -7.01
N PRO A 100 -2.06 10.86 -7.94
CA PRO A 100 -3.48 11.10 -7.82
C PRO A 100 -3.99 10.34 -6.58
N GLY A 101 -4.36 11.06 -5.51
CA GLY A 101 -5.07 10.45 -4.37
C GLY A 101 -4.31 10.33 -3.04
N ILE A 102 -3.22 11.06 -2.81
CA ILE A 102 -2.71 11.30 -1.45
C ILE A 102 -2.80 12.79 -1.11
N GLY A 103 -3.98 13.18 -0.63
CA GLY A 103 -4.29 14.48 -0.04
C GLY A 103 -5.11 14.30 1.23
#